data_AF-A0A0P9EPV5-F1
#
_entry.id   AF-A0A0P9EPV5-F1
#
_cell.length_a   1.000
_cell.length_b   1.000
_cell.length_c   1.000
_cell.angle_alpha   90.00
_cell.angle_beta   90.00
_cell.angle_gamma   90.00
#
_symmetry.space_group_name_H-M   'P 1'
#
loop_
_entity.id
_entity.type
_entity.pdbx_description
1 polymer ?
#
loop_
_entity_poly.entity_id
_entity_poly.type
_entity_poly.pdbx_seq_one_letter_code
_entity_poly.pdbx_strand_id
1 'polypeptide(L)'
;MPRLKPEKLHVRFMTGSTPEGPIVPRRYTLTHSDRTGDLYLTIGPDYNHDQLKGIYARLMRDEVLGEWKEVGDSYLLEIYVHVSGGRVIGSAKWRNKILHREMPLVLEGITYAEEYLLRKHPVLEDADIRVHFQSHQEKYNTTEDFGTVKDYRHFAR
;
A
#
# COMPACT_ATOMS: atom_id res chain seq x y z
N MET A 1 16.97 9.36 0.28
CA MET A 1 16.11 10.55 0.09
C MET A 1 14.69 10.06 -0.11
N PRO A 2 13.68 10.67 0.53
CA PRO A 2 12.29 10.28 0.33
C PRO A 2 11.86 10.52 -1.12
N ARG A 3 11.01 9.63 -1.63
CA ARG A 3 10.41 9.66 -2.97
C ARG A 3 9.05 10.35 -2.95
N LEU A 4 8.32 10.24 -1.84
CA LEU A 4 7.00 10.82 -1.68
C LEU A 4 7.06 12.36 -1.78
N LYS A 5 6.07 12.91 -2.47
CA LYS A 5 5.72 14.32 -2.45
C LYS A 5 4.42 14.48 -1.65
N PRO A 6 4.47 14.91 -0.38
CA PRO A 6 3.29 14.94 0.49
C PRO A 6 2.09 15.70 -0.11
N GLU A 7 2.36 16.75 -0.88
CA GLU A 7 1.34 17.55 -1.55
C GLU A 7 0.55 16.79 -2.63
N LYS A 8 1.05 15.65 -3.08
CA LYS A 8 0.41 14.78 -4.08
C LYS A 8 -0.34 13.59 -3.46
N LEU A 9 -0.28 13.43 -2.14
CA LEU A 9 -0.95 12.36 -1.44
C LEU A 9 -2.29 12.86 -0.87
N HIS A 10 -3.37 12.25 -1.34
CA HIS A 10 -4.72 12.52 -0.86
C HIS A 10 -5.19 11.35 0.01
N VAL A 11 -5.31 11.59 1.32
CA VAL A 11 -5.72 10.58 2.29
C VAL A 11 -7.19 10.74 2.63
N ARG A 12 -7.92 9.63 2.66
CA ARG A 12 -9.33 9.58 3.08
C ARG A 12 -9.55 8.45 4.08
N PHE A 13 -10.17 8.75 5.21
CA PHE A 13 -10.61 7.75 6.17
C PHE A 13 -12.07 7.36 5.94
N MET A 14 -12.36 6.06 5.91
CA MET A 14 -13.72 5.53 5.88
C MET A 14 -14.32 5.47 7.29
N THR A 15 -15.65 5.43 7.37
CA THR A 15 -16.36 5.20 8.64
C THR A 15 -15.82 3.96 9.34
N GLY A 16 -15.48 4.10 10.63
CA GLY A 16 -14.85 3.04 11.41
C GLY A 16 -13.33 3.10 11.47
N SER A 17 -12.70 4.09 10.80
CA SER A 17 -11.27 4.37 10.92
C SER A 17 -11.00 5.84 11.21
N THR A 18 -10.00 6.08 12.04
CA THR A 18 -9.49 7.41 12.40
C THR A 18 -7.97 7.43 12.21
N PRO A 19 -7.34 8.62 12.21
CA PRO A 19 -5.88 8.73 12.18
C PRO A 19 -5.17 7.96 13.31
N GLU A 20 -5.85 7.70 14.43
CA GLU A 20 -5.28 7.05 15.60
C GLU A 20 -5.67 5.59 15.78
N GLY A 21 -6.53 5.04 14.92
CA GLY A 21 -6.94 3.64 15.03
C GLY A 21 -8.36 3.36 14.51
N PRO A 22 -8.82 2.11 14.69
CA PRO A 22 -8.09 0.97 15.27
C PRO A 22 -6.91 0.51 14.39
N ILE A 23 -5.96 -0.27 14.95
CA ILE A 23 -4.86 -0.90 14.19
C ILE A 23 -5.41 -2.06 13.34
N VAL A 24 -6.31 -2.87 13.90
CA VAL A 24 -6.97 -3.98 13.23
C VAL A 24 -8.48 -3.93 13.54
N PRO A 25 -9.37 -4.08 12.54
CA PRO A 25 -9.07 -4.11 11.11
C PRO A 25 -8.66 -2.74 10.59
N ARG A 26 -7.64 -2.69 9.74
CA ARG A 26 -7.22 -1.48 9.03
C ARG A 26 -6.61 -1.87 7.69
N ARG A 27 -7.27 -1.44 6.62
CA ARG A 27 -6.96 -1.77 5.24
C ARG A 27 -6.72 -0.51 4.43
N TYR A 28 -5.87 -0.67 3.43
CA TYR A 28 -5.41 0.35 2.51
C TYR A 28 -5.92 0.05 1.12
N THR A 29 -6.44 1.07 0.44
CA THR A 29 -6.70 1.03 -1.00
C THR A 29 -6.05 2.26 -1.62
N LEU A 30 -4.92 2.03 -2.30
CA LEU A 30 -4.17 3.08 -2.96
C LEU A 30 -4.34 2.98 -4.47
N THR A 31 -4.60 4.10 -5.12
CA THR A 31 -4.60 4.21 -6.59
C THR A 31 -3.76 5.39 -7.03
N HIS A 32 -3.15 5.28 -8.20
CA HIS A 32 -2.30 6.31 -8.79
C HIS A 32 -2.95 6.93 -10.04
N SER A 33 -2.76 8.24 -10.24
CA SER A 33 -3.09 8.92 -11.48
C SER A 33 -1.84 9.16 -12.31
N ASP A 34 -1.66 8.42 -13.42
CA ASP A 34 -0.51 8.62 -14.31
C ASP A 34 -0.50 10.01 -14.98
N ARG A 35 -1.65 10.69 -15.01
CA ARG A 35 -1.78 12.04 -15.60
C ARG A 35 -1.23 13.14 -14.69
N THR A 36 -1.52 13.09 -13.39
CA THR A 36 -1.13 14.14 -12.44
C THR A 36 0.04 13.72 -11.54
N GLY A 37 0.27 12.42 -11.43
CA GLY A 37 1.18 11.82 -10.46
C GLY A 37 0.63 11.81 -9.04
N ASP A 38 -0.69 12.02 -8.86
CA ASP A 38 -1.31 12.03 -7.53
C ASP A 38 -1.58 10.60 -7.04
N LEU A 39 -1.44 10.43 -5.74
CA LEU A 39 -1.75 9.21 -5.00
C LEU A 39 -3.03 9.41 -4.19
N TYR A 40 -3.96 8.48 -4.31
CA TYR A 40 -5.21 8.50 -3.56
C TYR A 40 -5.25 7.28 -2.65
N LEU A 41 -5.09 7.52 -1.35
CA LEU A 41 -5.06 6.48 -0.33
C LEU A 41 -6.35 6.54 0.49
N THR A 42 -7.12 5.45 0.45
CA THR A 42 -8.23 5.25 1.39
C THR A 42 -7.82 4.29 2.49
N ILE A 43 -8.14 4.66 3.73
CA ILE A 43 -7.90 3.87 4.95
C ILE A 43 -9.25 3.54 5.58
N GLY A 44 -9.51 2.26 5.83
CA GLY A 44 -10.81 1.79 6.34
C GLY A 44 -10.75 0.43 7.01
N PRO A 45 -11.85 -0.04 7.63
CA PRO A 45 -11.95 -1.40 8.13
C PRO A 45 -12.01 -2.45 7.00
N ASP A 46 -12.35 -2.03 5.78
CA ASP A 46 -12.37 -2.86 4.58
C ASP A 46 -11.78 -2.11 3.36
N TYR A 47 -11.49 -2.84 2.28
CA TYR A 47 -11.04 -2.26 1.02
C TYR A 47 -12.12 -1.39 0.38
N ASN A 48 -11.69 -0.28 -0.22
CA ASN A 48 -12.60 0.65 -0.85
C ASN A 48 -13.00 0.16 -2.26
N HIS A 49 -14.02 -0.70 -2.31
CA HIS A 49 -14.52 -1.26 -3.56
C HIS A 49 -15.00 -0.20 -4.57
N ASP A 50 -15.46 0.96 -4.13
CA ASP A 50 -15.90 2.02 -5.04
C ASP A 50 -14.71 2.68 -5.76
N GLN A 51 -13.58 2.86 -5.08
CA GLN A 51 -12.33 3.30 -5.70
C GLN A 51 -11.79 2.28 -6.71
N LEU A 52 -11.98 0.98 -6.44
CA LEU A 52 -11.58 -0.10 -7.34
C LEU A 52 -12.50 -0.26 -8.58
N LYS A 53 -13.70 0.32 -8.56
CA LYS A 53 -14.65 0.21 -9.69
C LYS A 53 -14.30 1.09 -10.89
N GLY A 54 -13.41 2.07 -10.72
CA GLY A 54 -13.00 2.98 -11.79
C GLY A 54 -12.47 2.23 -13.02
N ILE A 55 -12.88 2.65 -14.22
CA ILE A 55 -12.49 2.00 -15.48
C ILE A 55 -10.95 1.94 -15.60
N TYR A 56 -10.26 2.99 -15.16
CA TYR A 56 -8.79 3.03 -15.16
C TYR A 56 -8.17 1.98 -14.23
N ALA A 57 -8.60 1.93 -12.96
CA ALA A 57 -8.14 0.94 -12.00
C ALA A 57 -8.39 -0.49 -12.50
N ARG A 58 -9.57 -0.75 -13.09
CA ARG A 58 -9.90 -2.06 -13.65
C ARG A 58 -9.06 -2.49 -14.84
N LEU A 59 -8.60 -1.56 -15.67
CA LEU A 59 -7.79 -1.83 -16.87
C LEU A 59 -6.30 -1.93 -16.56
N MET A 60 -5.81 -1.05 -15.69
CA MET A 60 -4.40 -0.99 -15.32
C MET A 60 -4.06 -1.96 -14.19
N ARG A 61 -5.01 -2.24 -13.30
CA ARG A 61 -4.82 -3.03 -12.07
C ARG A 61 -3.59 -2.61 -11.27
N ASP A 62 -3.39 -1.30 -11.21
CA ASP A 62 -2.30 -0.67 -10.47
C ASP A 62 -2.76 -0.23 -9.07
N GLU A 63 -3.92 -0.72 -8.61
CA GLU A 63 -4.28 -0.62 -7.20
C GLU A 63 -3.23 -1.34 -6.33
N VAL A 64 -2.89 -0.69 -5.23
CA VAL A 64 -2.19 -1.34 -4.13
C VAL A 64 -3.16 -1.52 -2.98
N LEU A 65 -3.30 -2.77 -2.56
CA LEU A 65 -4.06 -3.12 -1.38
C LEU A 65 -3.10 -3.39 -0.24
N GLY A 66 -3.50 -3.09 0.99
CA GLY A 66 -2.72 -3.51 2.13
C GLY A 66 -3.55 -3.66 3.37
N GLU A 67 -3.03 -4.36 4.37
CA GLU A 67 -3.68 -4.53 5.65
C GLU A 67 -2.68 -4.74 6.77
N TRP A 68 -3.05 -4.27 7.96
CA TRP A 68 -2.39 -4.69 9.18
C TRP A 68 -2.93 -6.05 9.62
N LYS A 69 -2.01 -6.94 10.00
CA LYS A 69 -2.31 -8.21 10.67
C LYS A 69 -1.62 -8.28 12.01
N GLU A 70 -2.33 -8.85 12.98
CA GLU A 70 -1.77 -9.24 14.26
C GLU A 70 -1.14 -10.63 14.11
N VAL A 71 0.11 -10.78 14.56
CA VAL A 71 0.89 -12.02 14.48
C VAL A 71 1.51 -12.27 15.84
N GLY A 72 0.81 -13.05 16.67
CA GLY A 72 1.16 -13.20 18.08
C GLY A 72 1.04 -11.86 18.80
N ASP A 73 2.11 -11.44 19.49
CA ASP A 73 2.17 -10.15 20.20
C ASP A 73 2.74 -9.00 19.33
N SER A 74 2.88 -9.21 18.01
CA SER A 74 3.43 -8.24 17.07
C SER A 74 2.47 -7.98 15.90
N TYR A 75 2.88 -7.09 15.01
CA TYR A 75 2.13 -6.70 13.81
C TYR A 75 2.94 -6.97 12.54
N LEU A 76 2.21 -7.22 11.46
CA LEU A 76 2.74 -7.38 10.11
C LEU A 76 1.94 -6.48 9.17
N LEU A 77 2.63 -5.68 8.36
CA LEU A 77 2.00 -4.94 7.28
C LEU A 77 2.09 -5.77 6.00
N GLU A 78 0.95 -6.22 5.48
CA GLU A 78 0.90 -6.93 4.21
C GLU A 78 0.42 -6.01 3.11
N ILE A 79 1.11 -6.06 1.98
CA ILE A 79 0.81 -5.31 0.77
C ILE A 79 0.57 -6.29 -0.38
N TYR A 80 -0.44 -6.04 -1.19
CA TYR A 80 -0.82 -6.89 -2.31
C TYR A 80 -0.85 -6.05 -3.59
N VAL A 81 -0.12 -6.51 -4.60
CA VAL A 81 -0.05 -5.86 -5.91
C VAL A 81 -0.25 -6.88 -7.03
N HIS A 82 -1.00 -6.47 -8.06
CA HIS A 82 -1.34 -7.36 -9.17
C HIS A 82 -0.35 -7.21 -10.34
N VAL A 83 0.50 -8.22 -10.53
CA VAL A 83 1.49 -8.26 -11.60
C VAL A 83 0.85 -8.75 -12.91
N SER A 84 0.13 -9.87 -12.90
CA SER A 84 -0.45 -10.44 -14.12
C SER A 84 -1.64 -11.36 -13.88
N GLY A 85 -2.48 -11.52 -14.91
CA GLY A 85 -3.74 -12.27 -14.86
C GLY A 85 -4.93 -11.35 -15.11
N GLY A 86 -6.05 -11.90 -15.60
CA GLY A 86 -7.21 -11.11 -16.02
C GLY A 86 -6.90 -10.15 -17.19
N ARG A 87 -7.67 -9.06 -17.31
CA ARG A 87 -7.44 -8.00 -18.29
C ARG A 87 -6.52 -6.93 -17.69
N VAL A 88 -5.24 -6.97 -18.04
CA VAL A 88 -4.22 -6.04 -17.56
C VAL A 88 -3.31 -5.65 -18.71
N ILE A 89 -2.91 -4.38 -18.78
CA ILE A 89 -2.04 -3.85 -19.82
C ILE A 89 -0.57 -4.06 -19.44
N GLY A 90 0.22 -4.57 -20.39
CA GLY A 90 1.67 -4.79 -20.25
C GLY A 90 2.06 -6.23 -19.93
N SER A 91 3.33 -6.58 -20.17
CA SER A 91 3.86 -7.91 -19.85
C SER A 91 4.10 -8.06 -18.34
N ALA A 92 3.94 -9.29 -17.82
CA ALA A 92 4.21 -9.59 -16.42
C ALA A 92 5.64 -9.16 -16.00
N LYS A 93 6.64 -9.37 -16.87
CA LYS A 93 8.03 -8.93 -16.63
C LYS A 93 8.15 -7.42 -16.42
N TRP A 94 7.52 -6.65 -17.31
CA TRP A 94 7.57 -5.19 -17.27
C TRP A 94 6.81 -4.64 -16.07
N ARG A 95 5.61 -5.16 -15.79
CA ARG A 95 4.80 -4.79 -14.62
C ARG A 95 5.52 -5.11 -13.32
N ASN A 96 6.08 -6.33 -13.20
CA ASN A 96 6.86 -6.74 -12.03
C ASN A 96 7.98 -5.72 -11.74
N LYS A 97 8.74 -5.35 -12.78
CA LYS A 97 9.83 -4.38 -12.65
C LYS A 97 9.35 -3.00 -12.19
N ILE A 98 8.23 -2.52 -12.73
CA ILE A 98 7.68 -1.21 -12.32
C ILE A 98 7.19 -1.27 -10.89
N LEU A 99 6.39 -2.27 -10.52
CA LEU A 99 5.86 -2.41 -9.17
C LEU A 99 6.98 -2.43 -8.12
N HIS A 100 8.04 -3.22 -8.35
CA HIS A 100 9.21 -3.21 -7.46
C HIS A 100 9.85 -1.82 -7.32
N ARG A 101 9.94 -1.06 -8.43
CA ARG A 101 10.52 0.28 -8.42
C ARG A 101 9.65 1.28 -7.64
N GLU A 102 8.32 1.16 -7.75
CA GLU A 102 7.37 2.07 -7.12
C GLU A 102 7.04 1.70 -5.66
N MET A 103 7.29 0.46 -5.22
CA MET A 103 6.92 0.03 -3.86
C MET A 103 7.46 0.92 -2.74
N PRO A 104 8.72 1.42 -2.78
CA PRO A 104 9.17 2.36 -1.77
C PRO A 104 8.33 3.64 -1.68
N LEU A 105 7.83 4.18 -2.81
CA LEU A 105 6.94 5.35 -2.81
C LEU A 105 5.59 5.02 -2.16
N VAL A 106 5.04 3.83 -2.44
CA VAL A 106 3.78 3.36 -1.87
C VAL A 106 3.90 3.20 -0.35
N LEU A 107 4.97 2.57 0.11
CA LEU A 107 5.23 2.37 1.53
C LEU A 107 5.46 3.70 2.25
N GLU A 108 6.25 4.61 1.68
CA GLU A 108 6.39 5.98 2.19
C GLU A 108 5.03 6.72 2.27
N GLY A 109 4.14 6.51 1.29
CA GLY A 109 2.79 7.09 1.30
C GLY A 109 1.91 6.56 2.44
N ILE A 110 1.95 5.24 2.69
CA ILE A 110 1.22 4.61 3.79
C ILE A 110 1.77 5.08 5.14
N THR A 111 3.10 5.03 5.33
CA THR A 111 3.72 5.44 6.61
C THR A 111 3.51 6.93 6.90
N TYR A 112 3.52 7.78 5.87
CA TYR A 112 3.19 9.20 6.01
C TYR A 112 1.74 9.41 6.45
N ALA A 113 0.78 8.71 5.82
CA ALA A 113 -0.63 8.82 6.18
C ALA A 113 -0.94 8.29 7.59
N GLU A 114 -0.12 7.36 8.09
CA GLU A 114 -0.25 6.72 9.40
C GLU A 114 0.53 7.42 10.52
N GLU A 115 1.03 8.64 10.31
CA GLU A 115 1.88 9.34 11.30
C GLU A 115 1.29 9.32 12.72
N TYR A 116 -0.01 9.63 12.86
CA TYR A 116 -0.69 9.64 14.16
C TYR A 116 -0.81 8.24 14.77
N LEU A 117 -1.11 7.22 13.97
CA LEU A 117 -1.21 5.84 14.43
C LEU A 117 0.15 5.34 14.93
N LEU A 118 1.21 5.56 14.16
CA LEU A 118 2.58 5.14 14.49
C LEU A 118 3.08 5.85 15.77
N ARG A 119 2.76 7.13 15.94
CA ARG A 119 3.07 7.86 17.19
C ARG A 119 2.34 7.30 18.41
N LYS A 120 1.08 6.90 18.23
CA LYS A 120 0.26 6.31 19.30
C LYS A 120 0.66 4.88 19.64
N HIS A 121 1.15 4.14 18.65
CA HIS A 121 1.54 2.73 18.75
C HIS A 121 2.95 2.51 18.19
N PRO A 122 4.02 2.90 18.94
CA PRO A 122 5.40 2.78 18.45
C PRO A 122 5.83 1.37 18.09
N VAL A 123 5.17 0.34 18.64
CA VAL A 123 5.39 -1.08 18.29
C VAL A 123 5.21 -1.35 16.79
N LEU A 124 4.40 -0.55 16.09
CA LEU A 124 4.18 -0.68 14.65
C LEU A 124 5.39 -0.27 13.80
N GLU A 125 6.33 0.50 14.35
CA GLU A 125 7.51 0.94 13.60
C GLU A 125 8.48 -0.20 13.28
N ASP A 126 8.56 -1.19 14.17
CA ASP A 126 9.37 -2.39 14.00
C ASP A 126 8.62 -3.53 13.29
N ALA A 127 7.37 -3.30 12.88
CA ALA A 127 6.60 -4.30 12.15
C ALA A 127 7.21 -4.55 10.77
N ASP A 128 7.36 -5.84 10.43
CA ASP A 128 7.81 -6.28 9.11
C ASP A 128 6.79 -5.89 8.04
N ILE A 129 7.28 -5.72 6.82
CA ILE A 129 6.49 -5.46 5.62
C ILE A 129 6.68 -6.63 4.66
N ARG A 130 5.58 -7.27 4.29
CA ARG A 130 5.55 -8.30 3.24
C ARG A 130 4.75 -7.82 2.04
N VAL A 131 5.38 -7.87 0.87
CA VAL A 131 4.73 -7.53 -0.40
C VAL A 131 4.46 -8.80 -1.19
N HIS A 132 3.20 -9.00 -1.55
CA HIS A 132 2.71 -10.10 -2.37
C HIS A 132 2.55 -9.62 -3.81
N PHE A 133 3.48 -10.02 -4.68
CA PHE A 133 3.41 -9.82 -6.12
C PHE A 133 2.57 -10.93 -6.73
N GLN A 134 1.30 -10.65 -7.02
CA GLN A 134 0.35 -11.66 -7.48
C GLN A 134 0.38 -11.84 -8.99
N SER A 135 0.60 -13.07 -9.45
CA SER A 135 0.78 -13.36 -10.88
C SER A 135 0.31 -14.77 -11.26
N HIS A 136 -0.27 -14.92 -12.45
CA HIS A 136 -0.49 -16.24 -13.05
C HIS A 136 0.80 -16.92 -13.55
N GLN A 137 1.87 -16.15 -13.75
CA GLN A 137 3.19 -16.69 -14.07
C GLN A 137 3.97 -16.90 -12.77
N GLU A 138 4.26 -18.15 -12.43
CA GLU A 138 4.90 -18.58 -11.19
C GLU A 138 6.17 -17.79 -10.85
N LYS A 139 7.03 -17.54 -11.85
CA LYS A 139 8.27 -16.74 -11.69
C LYS A 139 8.07 -15.30 -11.20
N TYR A 140 6.86 -14.76 -11.26
CA TYR A 140 6.51 -13.42 -10.77
C TYR A 140 5.45 -13.48 -9.66
N ASN A 141 5.11 -14.67 -9.19
CA ASN A 141 4.16 -14.87 -8.11
C ASN A 141 4.94 -15.06 -6.80
N THR A 142 5.44 -13.95 -6.24
CA THR A 142 6.39 -13.96 -5.13
C THR A 142 5.82 -13.22 -3.92
N THR A 143 6.26 -13.63 -2.73
CA THR A 143 6.11 -12.87 -1.49
C THR A 143 7.51 -12.47 -1.06
N GLU A 144 7.72 -11.18 -0.86
CA GLU A 144 9.04 -10.60 -0.62
C GLU A 144 9.04 -9.75 0.64
N ASP A 145 10.16 -9.77 1.35
CA ASP A 145 10.43 -8.94 2.51
C ASP A 145 10.87 -7.55 2.06
N PHE A 146 10.22 -6.52 2.58
CA PHE A 146 10.50 -5.12 2.25
C PHE A 146 11.11 -4.36 3.44
N GLY A 147 11.62 -5.05 4.45
CA GLY A 147 12.10 -4.45 5.69
C GLY A 147 10.94 -4.11 6.62
N THR A 148 11.12 -3.04 7.38
CA THR A 148 10.22 -2.63 8.46
C THR A 148 9.57 -1.28 8.19
N VAL A 149 8.50 -0.95 8.91
CA VAL A 149 7.78 0.33 8.76
C VAL A 149 8.66 1.55 8.99
N LYS A 150 9.58 1.51 9.96
CA LYS A 150 10.55 2.60 10.19
C LYS A 150 11.46 2.87 9.00
N ASP A 151 11.75 1.87 8.16
CA ASP A 151 12.62 2.04 6.99
C ASP A 151 12.01 2.99 5.94
N TYR A 152 10.69 3.19 5.98
CA TYR A 152 9.96 4.08 5.08
C TYR A 152 9.42 5.34 5.79
N ARG A 153 9.72 5.53 7.07
CA ARG A 153 9.24 6.67 7.86
C ARG A 153 10.21 7.85 7.77
N HIS A 154 10.23 8.52 6.63
CA HIS A 154 11.21 9.58 6.35
C HIS A 154 10.76 11.00 6.73
N PHE A 155 9.49 11.19 7.05
CA PHE A 155 8.88 12.51 7.28
C PHE A 155 8.50 12.76 8.74
N ALA A 156 9.00 11.94 9.67
CA ALA A 156 8.71 12.09 11.10
C ALA A 156 9.04 13.52 11.55
N ARG A 157 8.02 14.23 12.05
CA ARG A 157 8.12 15.56 12.65
C ARG A 157 8.01 15.46 14.16
#